data_AF-A0A932FHV0-F1
#
_entry.id   AF-A0A932FHV0-F1
#
_cell.length_a   1.000
_cell.length_b   1.000
_cell.length_c   1.000
_cell.angle_alpha   90.00
_cell.angle_beta   90.00
_cell.angle_gamma   90.00
#
_symmetry.space_group_name_H-M   'P 1'
#
loop_
_entity.id
_entity.type
_entity.pdbx_description
1 polymer ?
#
loop_
_entity_poly.entity_id
_entity_poly.type
_entity_poly.pdbx_seq_one_letter_code
_entity_poly.pdbx_strand_id
1 'polypeptide(L)'
;MDLTPWLPLLRLIHVLAAFGFVLVHGASAMVAFKLRGERDRTRIQALLELSNAFLNWMYVALLVLLVAGILSGIAGGHWTDGRYWLWASLGLLIAIIAAMYVFAAPHFEALRHALGMATFNDLQKKLTPPPPATDAELARLLESSKPMQAAVIGIGGIALVVALMMLKPF
;
A
#
# COMPACT_ATOMS: atom_id res chain seq x y z
N MET A 1 1.80 31.88 2.22
CA MET A 1 1.41 31.75 3.65
C MET A 1 2.61 31.21 4.40
N ASP A 2 2.93 31.77 5.57
CA ASP A 2 3.97 31.21 6.43
C ASP A 2 3.41 29.98 7.17
N LEU A 3 4.05 28.82 6.97
CA LEU A 3 3.66 27.54 7.55
C LEU A 3 4.50 27.18 8.78
N THR A 4 5.53 27.95 9.09
CA THR A 4 6.50 27.67 10.17
C THR A 4 5.85 27.44 11.54
N PRO A 5 4.82 28.22 11.96
CA PRO A 5 4.16 28.00 13.25
C PRO A 5 3.48 26.64 13.38
N TRP A 6 3.07 26.03 12.26
CA TRP A 6 2.35 24.76 12.21
C TRP A 6 3.26 23.55 12.10
N LEU A 7 4.58 23.76 11.96
CA LEU A 7 5.54 22.70 11.72
C LEU A 7 5.52 21.56 12.76
N PRO A 8 5.38 21.80 14.08
CA PRO A 8 5.23 20.71 15.04
C PRO A 8 3.98 19.87 14.81
N LEU A 9 2.85 20.51 14.51
CA LEU A 9 1.58 19.83 14.23
C LEU A 9 1.65 19.01 12.94
N LEU A 10 2.22 19.58 11.87
CA LEU A 10 2.38 18.88 10.59
C LEU A 10 3.24 17.62 10.75
N ARG A 11 4.34 17.70 11.51
CA ARG A 11 5.19 16.54 11.82
C ARG A 11 4.43 15.48 12.63
N LEU A 12 3.65 15.90 13.63
CA LEU A 12 2.83 14.97 14.41
C LEU A 12 1.80 14.26 13.52
N ILE A 13 1.09 15.01 12.67
CA ILE A 13 0.12 14.44 11.73
C ILE A 13 0.81 13.47 10.77
N HIS A 14 1.98 13.81 10.23
CA HIS A 14 2.76 12.93 9.36
C HIS A 14 3.10 11.61 10.06
N VAL A 15 3.62 11.67 11.29
CA VAL A 15 3.96 10.47 12.07
C VAL A 15 2.73 9.63 12.39
N LEU A 16 1.64 10.24 12.87
CA LEU A 16 0.40 9.52 13.16
C LEU A 16 -0.21 8.89 11.90
N ALA A 17 -0.14 9.58 10.76
CA ALA A 17 -0.58 9.05 9.48
C ALA A 17 0.31 7.89 9.01
N ALA A 18 1.61 7.90 9.30
CA ALA A 18 2.51 6.78 9.00
C ALA A 18 2.11 5.53 9.79
N PHE A 19 1.83 5.67 11.10
CA PHE A 19 1.31 4.58 11.92
C PHE A 19 -0.05 4.10 11.43
N GLY A 20 -0.96 5.02 11.13
CA GLY A 20 -2.27 4.71 10.57
C GLY A 20 -2.16 3.94 9.26
N PHE A 21 -1.30 4.40 8.35
CA PHE A 21 -1.01 3.74 7.08
C PHE A 21 -0.52 2.30 7.30
N VAL A 22 0.52 2.10 8.12
CA VAL A 22 1.05 0.74 8.39
C VAL A 22 -0.01 -0.16 9.00
N LEU A 23 -0.85 0.36 9.91
CA LEU A 23 -1.91 -0.41 10.56
C LEU A 23 -2.97 -0.88 9.56
N VAL A 24 -3.55 0.03 8.77
CA VAL A 24 -4.63 -0.34 7.83
C VAL A 24 -4.09 -1.06 6.59
N HIS A 25 -2.91 -0.67 6.08
CA HIS A 25 -2.24 -1.38 5.00
C HIS A 25 -1.84 -2.79 5.43
N GLY A 26 -1.27 -2.92 6.63
CA GLY A 26 -0.87 -4.19 7.22
C GLY A 26 -2.06 -5.12 7.43
N ALA A 27 -3.20 -4.60 7.93
CA ALA A 27 -4.43 -5.38 8.05
C ALA A 27 -4.92 -5.93 6.70
N SER A 28 -4.89 -5.11 5.64
CA SER A 28 -5.18 -5.56 4.27
C SER A 28 -4.17 -6.60 3.77
N ALA A 29 -2.87 -6.39 4.00
CA ALA A 29 -1.81 -7.29 3.56
C ALA A 29 -1.86 -8.65 4.26
N MET A 30 -2.26 -8.69 5.54
CA MET A 30 -2.40 -9.93 6.31
C MET A 30 -3.45 -10.88 5.74
N VAL A 31 -4.46 -10.37 5.05
CA VAL A 31 -5.42 -11.20 4.32
C VAL A 31 -4.69 -12.10 3.31
N ALA A 32 -3.70 -11.58 2.59
CA ALA A 32 -2.98 -12.34 1.58
C ALA A 32 -2.30 -13.60 2.16
N PHE A 33 -1.79 -13.50 3.39
CA PHE A 33 -1.21 -14.63 4.11
C PHE A 33 -2.28 -15.59 4.63
N LYS A 34 -3.41 -15.06 5.12
CA LYS A 34 -4.54 -15.88 5.58
C LYS A 34 -5.14 -16.72 4.45
N LEU A 35 -5.22 -16.15 3.25
CA LEU A 35 -5.79 -16.79 2.07
C LEU A 35 -5.06 -18.08 1.67
N ARG A 36 -3.75 -18.18 1.90
CA ARG A 36 -2.95 -19.38 1.53
C ARG A 36 -3.46 -20.67 2.18
N GLY A 37 -4.04 -20.57 3.37
CA GLY A 37 -4.60 -21.69 4.12
C GLY A 37 -6.12 -21.85 4.01
N GLU A 38 -6.82 -20.99 3.29
CA GLU A 38 -8.27 -21.04 3.14
C GLU A 38 -8.66 -21.82 1.87
N ARG A 39 -9.73 -22.59 1.93
CA ARG A 39 -10.24 -23.40 0.80
C ARG A 39 -11.71 -23.14 0.53
N ASP A 40 -12.44 -22.60 1.51
CA ASP A 40 -13.83 -22.20 1.34
C ASP A 40 -13.91 -20.91 0.49
N ARG A 41 -14.56 -21.01 -0.67
CA ARG A 41 -14.70 -19.89 -1.62
C ARG A 41 -15.40 -18.69 -1.00
N THR A 42 -16.46 -18.91 -0.22
CA THR A 42 -17.22 -17.84 0.44
C THR A 42 -16.35 -17.10 1.45
N ARG A 43 -15.52 -17.82 2.20
CA ARG A 43 -14.55 -17.21 3.13
C ARG A 43 -13.45 -16.43 2.41
N ILE A 44 -12.93 -16.95 1.29
CA ILE A 44 -11.94 -16.24 0.46
C ILE A 44 -12.53 -14.93 -0.07
N GLN A 45 -13.76 -14.95 -0.59
CA GLN A 45 -14.47 -13.75 -1.06
C GLN A 45 -14.62 -12.72 0.06
N ALA A 46 -15.13 -13.12 1.23
CA ALA A 46 -15.30 -12.24 2.37
C ALA A 46 -13.97 -11.60 2.84
N LEU A 47 -12.90 -12.39 2.87
CA LEU A 47 -11.56 -11.89 3.19
C LEU A 47 -11.06 -10.85 2.16
N LEU A 48 -11.30 -11.09 0.87
CA LEU A 48 -10.91 -10.17 -0.21
C LEU A 48 -11.73 -8.87 -0.21
N GLU A 49 -12.99 -8.92 0.19
CA GLU A 49 -13.81 -7.72 0.42
C GLU A 49 -13.32 -6.93 1.63
N LEU A 50 -13.03 -7.61 2.74
CA LEU A 50 -12.45 -7.00 3.92
C LEU A 50 -11.11 -6.31 3.60
N SER A 51 -10.23 -6.98 2.86
CA SER A 51 -8.96 -6.41 2.41
C SER A 51 -9.17 -5.13 1.60
N ASN A 52 -10.15 -5.13 0.70
CA ASN A 52 -10.48 -3.96 -0.12
C ASN A 52 -11.03 -2.78 0.72
N ALA A 53 -11.81 -3.06 1.76
CA ALA A 53 -12.28 -2.02 2.68
C ALA A 53 -11.11 -1.35 3.42
N PHE A 54 -10.11 -2.11 3.85
CA PHE A 54 -8.89 -1.57 4.47
C PHE A 54 -8.00 -0.79 3.48
N LEU A 55 -7.97 -1.15 2.20
CA LEU A 55 -7.24 -0.38 1.17
C LEU A 55 -7.80 1.03 1.00
N ASN A 56 -9.11 1.23 1.09
CA ASN A 56 -9.70 2.58 1.03
C ASN A 56 -9.14 3.47 2.16
N TRP A 57 -9.09 2.94 3.39
CA TRP A 57 -8.51 3.65 4.53
C TRP A 57 -7.01 3.86 4.39
N MET A 58 -6.30 2.92 3.76
CA MET A 58 -4.89 3.07 3.43
C MET A 58 -4.65 4.26 2.50
N TYR A 59 -5.46 4.46 1.46
CA TYR A 59 -5.31 5.60 0.56
C TYR A 59 -5.53 6.93 1.28
N VAL A 60 -6.50 7.00 2.20
CA VAL A 60 -6.71 8.18 3.05
C VAL A 60 -5.48 8.45 3.93
N ALA A 61 -4.98 7.43 4.63
CA ALA A 61 -3.80 7.57 5.47
C ALA A 61 -2.55 7.98 4.67
N LEU A 62 -2.34 7.40 3.49
CA LEU A 62 -1.24 7.74 2.59
C LEU A 62 -1.34 9.19 2.09
N LEU A 63 -2.54 9.66 1.75
CA LEU A 63 -2.76 11.04 1.34
C LEU A 63 -2.41 12.02 2.47
N VAL A 64 -2.90 11.76 3.69
CA VAL A 64 -2.61 12.60 4.87
C VAL A 64 -1.10 12.59 5.17
N LEU A 65 -0.47 11.41 5.12
CA LEU A 65 0.97 11.23 5.29
C LEU A 65 1.77 12.11 4.30
N LEU A 66 1.44 12.02 3.01
CA LEU A 66 2.13 12.76 1.96
C LEU A 66 1.92 14.26 2.09
N VAL A 67 0.67 14.71 2.26
CA VAL A 67 0.36 16.15 2.39
C VAL A 67 1.07 16.75 3.60
N ALA A 68 0.98 16.12 4.77
CA ALA A 68 1.64 16.60 5.98
C ALA A 68 3.17 16.61 5.85
N GLY A 69 3.75 15.59 5.19
CA GLY A 69 5.19 15.50 4.92
C GLY A 69 5.68 16.57 3.95
N ILE A 70 4.96 16.79 2.85
CA ILE A 70 5.30 17.80 1.85
C ILE A 70 5.23 19.20 2.45
N LEU A 71 4.15 19.51 3.18
CA LEU A 71 3.99 20.79 3.87
C LEU A 71 5.07 20.99 4.95
N SER A 72 5.45 19.94 5.68
CA SER A 72 6.59 19.99 6.62
C SER A 72 7.91 20.29 5.92
N GLY A 73 8.14 19.70 4.74
CA GLY A 73 9.32 19.97 3.92
C GLY A 73 9.37 21.42 3.42
N ILE A 74 8.23 21.98 3.01
CA ILE A 74 8.11 23.39 2.59
C ILE A 74 8.37 24.32 3.77
N ALA A 75 7.68 24.11 4.90
CA ALA A 75 7.83 24.91 6.11
C ALA A 75 9.25 24.86 6.70
N GLY A 76 9.94 23.72 6.55
CA GLY A 76 11.32 23.54 7.00
C GLY A 76 12.39 23.94 5.99
N GLY A 77 12.02 24.34 4.76
CA GLY A 77 12.98 24.65 3.69
C GLY A 77 13.78 23.45 3.15
N HIS A 78 13.37 22.22 3.45
CA HIS A 78 14.14 21.00 3.17
C HIS A 78 14.15 20.56 1.70
N TRP A 79 13.42 21.25 0.85
CA TRP A 79 13.43 20.98 -0.59
C TRP A 79 14.61 21.65 -1.31
N THR A 80 15.16 22.71 -0.71
CA THR A 80 16.12 23.64 -1.33
C THR A 80 17.33 23.94 -0.45
N ASP A 81 17.43 23.36 0.76
CA ASP A 81 18.53 23.62 1.71
C ASP A 81 19.86 22.91 1.35
N GLY A 82 19.91 22.25 0.19
CA GLY A 82 21.08 21.52 -0.31
C GLY A 82 21.17 20.08 0.17
N ARG A 83 20.22 19.62 1.00
CA ARG A 83 20.18 18.25 1.52
C ARG A 83 19.13 17.42 0.79
N TYR A 84 19.43 16.15 0.50
CA TYR A 84 18.64 15.36 -0.45
C TYR A 84 17.89 14.18 0.17
N TRP A 85 17.99 13.91 1.48
CA TRP A 85 17.29 12.78 2.10
C TRP A 85 15.78 12.82 1.84
N LEU A 86 15.16 14.01 1.80
CA LEU A 86 13.72 14.17 1.60
C LEU A 86 13.31 13.75 0.18
N TRP A 87 14.08 14.21 -0.82
CA TRP A 87 13.94 13.79 -2.21
C TRP A 87 14.13 12.28 -2.37
N ALA A 88 15.20 11.73 -1.79
CA ALA A 88 15.48 10.30 -1.84
C ALA A 88 14.37 9.47 -1.20
N SER A 89 13.83 9.91 -0.06
CA SER A 89 12.75 9.21 0.64
C SER A 89 11.44 9.24 -0.17
N LEU A 90 11.08 10.40 -0.74
CA LEU A 90 9.87 10.51 -1.57
C LEU A 90 10.01 9.69 -2.86
N GLY A 91 11.16 9.77 -3.53
CA GLY A 91 11.46 8.97 -4.72
C GLY A 91 11.41 7.47 -4.42
N LEU A 92 11.99 7.05 -3.30
CA LEU A 92 11.96 5.66 -2.85
C LEU A 92 10.52 5.20 -2.55
N LEU A 93 9.72 6.02 -1.86
CA LEU A 93 8.31 5.71 -1.60
C LEU A 93 7.54 5.50 -2.92
N ILE A 94 7.72 6.38 -3.91
CA ILE A 94 7.09 6.24 -5.23
C ILE A 94 7.54 4.94 -5.91
N ALA A 95 8.84 4.63 -5.86
CA ALA A 95 9.38 3.40 -6.43
C ALA A 95 8.79 2.14 -5.75
N ILE A 96 8.64 2.16 -4.42
CA ILE A 96 8.00 1.07 -3.66
C ILE A 96 6.53 0.91 -4.08
N ILE A 97 5.77 2.00 -4.16
CA ILE A 97 4.36 1.97 -4.59
C ILE A 97 4.26 1.36 -5.98
N ALA A 98 5.08 1.82 -6.93
CA ALA A 98 5.10 1.30 -8.29
C ALA A 98 5.45 -0.19 -8.34
N ALA A 99 6.49 -0.61 -7.60
CA ALA A 99 6.88 -2.01 -7.50
C ALA A 99 5.74 -2.87 -6.93
N MET A 100 5.16 -2.48 -5.81
CA MET A 100 4.03 -3.21 -5.20
C MET A 100 2.83 -3.28 -6.14
N TYR A 101 2.51 -2.22 -6.86
CA TYR A 101 1.44 -2.23 -7.85
C TYR A 101 1.70 -3.28 -8.95
N VAL A 102 2.91 -3.29 -9.52
CA VAL A 102 3.30 -4.25 -10.57
C VAL A 102 3.28 -5.71 -10.07
N PHE A 103 3.70 -5.98 -8.84
CA PHE A 103 3.80 -7.35 -8.33
C PHE A 103 2.51 -7.87 -7.70
N ALA A 104 1.78 -7.03 -6.97
CA ALA A 104 0.62 -7.45 -6.18
C ALA A 104 -0.70 -7.31 -6.94
N ALA A 105 -0.91 -6.22 -7.68
CA ALA A 105 -2.21 -5.95 -8.30
C ALA A 105 -2.64 -7.05 -9.27
N PRO A 106 -1.80 -7.53 -10.21
CA PRO A 106 -2.20 -8.60 -11.13
C PRO A 106 -2.57 -9.91 -10.42
N HIS A 107 -1.88 -10.21 -9.31
CA HIS A 107 -2.15 -11.42 -8.53
C HIS A 107 -3.52 -11.35 -7.84
N PHE A 108 -3.85 -10.22 -7.20
CA PHE A 108 -5.16 -10.06 -6.56
C PHE A 108 -6.29 -9.97 -7.59
N GLU A 109 -6.07 -9.35 -8.74
CA GLU A 109 -7.04 -9.35 -9.84
C GLU A 109 -7.33 -10.77 -10.32
N ALA A 110 -6.29 -11.58 -10.58
CA ALA A 110 -6.45 -12.98 -10.96
C ALA A 110 -7.21 -13.77 -9.89
N LEU A 111 -6.97 -13.51 -8.60
CA LEU A 111 -7.68 -14.18 -7.52
C LEU A 111 -9.17 -13.78 -7.44
N ARG A 112 -9.48 -12.50 -7.66
CA ARG A 112 -10.88 -12.02 -7.72
C ARG A 112 -11.60 -12.61 -8.93
N HIS A 113 -10.96 -12.61 -10.09
CA HIS A 113 -11.47 -13.24 -11.32
C HIS A 113 -11.71 -14.75 -11.16
N ALA A 114 -10.80 -15.47 -10.50
CA ALA A 114 -10.97 -16.89 -10.23
C ALA A 114 -12.21 -17.19 -9.36
N LEU A 115 -12.68 -16.22 -8.59
CA LEU A 115 -13.90 -16.29 -7.78
C LEU A 115 -15.14 -15.72 -8.48
N GLY A 116 -15.02 -15.27 -9.74
CA GLY A 116 -16.09 -14.60 -10.47
C GLY A 116 -16.43 -13.20 -9.94
N MET A 117 -15.53 -12.58 -9.18
CA MET A 117 -15.74 -11.23 -8.64
C MET A 117 -15.22 -10.18 -9.61
N ALA A 118 -15.92 -9.04 -9.67
CA ALA A 118 -15.44 -7.86 -10.37
C ALA A 118 -14.19 -7.28 -9.68
N THR A 119 -13.24 -6.83 -10.50
CA THR A 119 -12.11 -5.99 -10.09
C THR A 119 -12.41 -4.51 -10.35
N PHE A 120 -11.60 -3.62 -9.79
CA PHE A 120 -11.70 -2.19 -10.08
C PHE A 120 -11.55 -1.91 -11.59
N ASN A 121 -10.61 -2.59 -12.25
CA ASN A 121 -10.38 -2.45 -13.68
C ASN A 121 -11.59 -2.89 -14.52
N ASP A 122 -12.30 -3.95 -14.11
CA ASP A 122 -13.51 -4.39 -14.80
C ASP A 122 -14.61 -3.34 -14.69
N LEU A 123 -14.84 -2.82 -13.48
CA LEU A 123 -15.84 -1.78 -13.23
C LEU A 123 -15.53 -0.50 -14.01
N GLN A 124 -14.27 -0.05 -14.01
CA GLN A 124 -13.84 1.13 -14.75
C GLN A 124 -14.03 0.98 -16.26
N LYS A 125 -13.75 -0.21 -16.80
CA LYS A 125 -13.86 -0.52 -18.24
C LYS A 125 -15.23 -1.05 -18.64
N LYS A 126 -16.18 -1.16 -17.71
CA LYS A 126 -17.51 -1.75 -17.90
C LYS A 126 -17.45 -3.18 -18.48
N LEU A 127 -16.48 -3.98 -18.02
CA LEU A 127 -16.31 -5.37 -18.41
C LEU A 127 -17.12 -6.29 -17.51
N THR A 128 -17.65 -7.36 -18.08
CA THR A 128 -18.25 -8.44 -17.30
C THR A 128 -17.13 -9.29 -16.70
N PRO A 129 -17.16 -9.62 -15.40
CA PRO A 129 -16.17 -10.51 -14.78
C PRO A 129 -16.16 -11.87 -15.49
N PRO A 130 -14.98 -12.52 -15.59
CA PRO A 130 -14.89 -13.86 -16.16
C PRO A 130 -15.65 -14.88 -15.31
N PRO A 131 -16.06 -16.02 -15.89
CA PRO A 131 -16.65 -17.10 -15.12
C PRO A 131 -15.65 -17.60 -14.04
N PRO A 132 -16.14 -18.03 -12.86
CA PRO A 132 -15.28 -18.57 -11.81
C PRO A 132 -14.40 -19.71 -12.32
N ALA A 133 -13.14 -19.71 -11.89
CA ALA A 133 -12.19 -20.76 -12.21
C ALA A 133 -12.51 -22.07 -11.47
N THR A 134 -11.86 -23.16 -11.87
CA THR A 134 -11.93 -24.46 -11.17
C THR A 134 -11.24 -24.38 -9.81
N ASP A 135 -11.57 -25.29 -8.89
CA ASP A 135 -10.92 -25.35 -7.57
C ASP A 135 -9.40 -25.59 -7.67
N ALA A 136 -8.96 -26.36 -8.67
CA ALA A 136 -7.54 -26.61 -8.91
C ALA A 136 -6.79 -25.36 -9.39
N GLU A 137 -7.42 -24.52 -10.21
CA GLU A 137 -6.87 -23.23 -10.62
C GLU A 137 -6.80 -22.24 -9.45
N LEU A 138 -7.86 -22.16 -8.65
CA LEU A 138 -7.90 -21.31 -7.47
C LEU A 138 -6.82 -21.73 -6.46
N ALA A 139 -6.65 -23.03 -6.20
CA ALA A 139 -5.61 -23.55 -5.32
C ALA A 139 -4.20 -23.14 -5.78
N ARG A 140 -3.90 -23.23 -7.09
CA ARG A 140 -2.62 -22.79 -7.65
C ARG A 140 -2.36 -21.30 -7.44
N LEU A 141 -3.39 -20.46 -7.57
CA LEU A 141 -3.26 -19.02 -7.29
C LEU A 141 -2.95 -18.78 -5.81
N LEU A 142 -3.64 -19.45 -4.90
CA LEU A 142 -3.44 -19.30 -3.45
C LEU A 142 -2.04 -19.73 -2.96
N GLU A 143 -1.38 -20.64 -3.68
CA GLU A 143 -0.02 -21.09 -3.35
C GLU A 143 1.10 -20.12 -3.77
N SER A 144 0.77 -19.13 -4.61
CA SER A 144 1.70 -18.14 -5.15
C SER A 144 2.57 -17.45 -4.09
N SER A 145 3.83 -17.17 -4.45
CA SER A 145 4.77 -16.41 -3.63
C SER A 145 4.64 -14.89 -3.80
N LYS A 146 3.76 -14.41 -4.68
CA LYS A 146 3.56 -12.98 -4.96
C LYS A 146 3.24 -12.15 -3.70
N PRO A 147 2.37 -12.60 -2.78
CA PRO A 147 2.16 -11.89 -1.52
C PRO A 147 3.42 -11.75 -0.66
N MET A 148 4.28 -12.78 -0.64
CA MET A 148 5.53 -12.74 0.11
C MET A 148 6.51 -11.73 -0.50
N GLN A 149 6.64 -11.74 -1.83
CA GLN A 149 7.48 -10.76 -2.55
C GLN A 149 7.02 -9.33 -2.27
N ALA A 150 5.71 -9.08 -2.34
CA ALA A 150 5.13 -7.78 -2.03
C ALA A 150 5.40 -7.36 -0.57
N ALA A 151 5.32 -8.29 0.38
CA ALA A 151 5.60 -7.99 1.79
C ALA A 151 7.08 -7.67 2.04
N VAL A 152 8.01 -8.39 1.40
CA VAL A 152 9.45 -8.09 1.49
C VAL A 152 9.74 -6.69 0.94
N ILE A 153 9.16 -6.35 -0.23
CA ILE A 153 9.28 -5.01 -0.82
C ILE A 153 8.72 -3.94 0.11
N GLY A 154 7.50 -4.15 0.64
CA GLY A 154 6.84 -3.20 1.52
C GLY A 154 7.57 -2.99 2.84
N ILE A 155 7.87 -4.06 3.58
CA ILE A 155 8.55 -3.98 4.89
C ILE A 155 9.96 -3.43 4.73
N GLY A 156 10.74 -3.96 3.78
CA GLY A 156 12.09 -3.48 3.52
C GLY A 156 12.11 -2.02 3.08
N GLY A 157 11.22 -1.67 2.14
CA GLY A 157 11.07 -0.31 1.66
C GLY A 157 10.69 0.70 2.76
N ILE A 158 9.73 0.35 3.62
CA ILE A 158 9.35 1.18 4.77
C ILE A 158 10.54 1.35 5.73
N ALA A 159 11.28 0.28 6.04
CA ALA A 159 12.44 0.37 6.91
C ALA A 159 13.52 1.33 6.36
N LEU A 160 13.78 1.28 5.05
CA LEU A 160 14.68 2.20 4.37
C LEU A 160 14.18 3.65 4.40
N VAL A 161 12.89 3.89 4.15
CA VAL A 161 12.30 5.25 4.24
C VAL A 161 12.40 5.79 5.67
N VAL A 162 12.13 4.99 6.68
CA VAL A 162 12.29 5.37 8.09
C VAL A 162 13.74 5.70 8.39
N ALA A 163 14.70 4.88 7.94
CA ALA A 163 16.11 5.15 8.13
C ALA A 163 16.54 6.48 7.48
N LEU A 164 16.11 6.78 6.25
CA LEU A 164 16.39 8.05 5.59
C LEU A 164 15.82 9.25 6.37
N MET A 165 14.58 9.12 6.86
CA MET A 165 13.91 10.19 7.60
C MET A 165 14.49 10.43 9.00
N MET A 166 15.00 9.39 9.65
CA MET A 166 15.61 9.47 10.98
C MET A 166 17.07 9.94 10.91
N LEU A 167 17.87 9.32 10.05
CA LEU A 167 19.31 9.56 9.99
C LEU A 167 19.67 10.80 9.18
N LYS A 168 18.86 11.16 8.18
CA LYS A 168 19.05 12.32 7.29
C LYS A 168 20.50 12.45 6.81
N PRO A 169 21.06 11.40 6.18
CA PRO A 169 22.51 11.26 6.00
C PRO A 169 23.14 12.24 5.00
N PHE A 170 22.32 12.90 4.16
CA PHE A 170 22.77 13.83 3.12
C PHE A 170 21.68 14.83 2.76
#